data_AF-A0A512AXZ5-F1
#
_entry.id   AF-A0A512AXZ5-F1
#
_cell.length_a   1.000
_cell.length_b   1.000
_cell.length_c   1.000
_cell.angle_alpha   90.00
_cell.angle_beta   90.00
_cell.angle_gamma   90.00
#
_symmetry.space_group_name_H-M   'P 1'
#
loop_
_entity.id
_entity.type
_entity.pdbx_description
1 polymer ?
#
loop_
_entity_poly.entity_id
_entity_poly.type
_entity_poly.pdbx_seq_one_letter_code
_entity_poly.pdbx_strand_id
1 'polypeptide(L)'
;MAVTRLKRKHRKNIARANNKQRVIKQLLATPVIKNVDVEELKAQFGKTSAAPAATTAPEPTSVVESVKEAVSNAAHTVADKVSDVVEAVKDKVEDVLKKDDKEAAE
;
A
#
# COMPACT_ATOMS: atom_id res chain seq x y z
N MET A 1 18.10 42.35 0.80
CA MET A 1 18.38 41.48 -0.37
C MET A 1 17.09 41.06 -1.02
N ALA A 2 16.89 41.39 -2.31
CA ALA A 2 15.69 40.97 -3.05
C ALA A 2 15.59 39.44 -3.09
N VAL A 3 14.37 38.90 -2.99
CA VAL A 3 14.16 37.45 -3.06
C VAL A 3 14.58 36.97 -4.44
N THR A 4 15.59 36.11 -4.48
CA THR A 4 16.04 35.51 -5.73
C THR A 4 14.93 34.68 -6.38
N ARG A 5 14.98 34.57 -7.71
CA ARG A 5 14.01 33.76 -8.49
C ARG A 5 13.88 32.33 -7.94
N LEU A 6 15.00 31.75 -7.52
CA LEU A 6 15.06 30.41 -6.93
C LEU A 6 14.27 30.31 -5.61
N LYS A 7 14.51 31.22 -4.66
CA LYS A 7 13.76 31.26 -3.39
C LYS A 7 12.26 31.46 -3.63
N ARG A 8 11.87 32.28 -4.62
CA ARG A 8 10.46 32.45 -4.99
C ARG A 8 9.84 31.16 -5.56
N LYS A 9 10.55 30.43 -6.43
CA LYS A 9 10.10 29.14 -6.99
C LYS A 9 9.95 28.10 -5.88
N HIS A 10 10.89 28.03 -4.94
CA HIS A 10 10.84 27.12 -3.80
C HIS A 10 9.63 27.39 -2.90
N ARG A 11 9.39 28.65 -2.52
CA ARG A 11 8.21 29.02 -1.71
C ARG A 11 6.89 28.69 -2.40
N LYS A 12 6.79 28.92 -3.72
CA LYS A 12 5.62 28.53 -4.50
C LYS A 12 5.41 27.01 -4.52
N ASN A 13 6.48 26.23 -4.59
CA ASN A 13 6.38 24.77 -4.57
C ASN A 13 5.89 24.26 -3.20
N ILE A 14 6.46 24.78 -2.11
CA ILE A 14 6.01 24.45 -0.74
C ILE A 14 4.53 24.80 -0.57
N ALA A 15 4.11 26.00 -0.96
CA ALA A 15 2.70 26.40 -0.86
C ALA A 15 1.76 25.47 -1.65
N ARG A 16 2.17 25.03 -2.85
CA ARG A 16 1.41 24.06 -3.65
C ARG A 16 1.29 22.70 -2.96
N ALA A 17 2.40 22.19 -2.39
CA ALA A 17 2.40 20.93 -1.65
C ALA A 17 1.49 20.99 -0.42
N ASN A 18 1.61 22.06 0.38
CA ASN A 18 0.79 22.27 1.57
C ASN A 18 -0.71 22.39 1.21
N ASN A 19 -1.05 23.06 0.11
CA ASN A 19 -2.42 23.14 -0.37
C ASN A 19 -3.00 21.77 -0.73
N LYS A 20 -2.23 20.91 -1.40
CA LYS A 20 -2.64 19.53 -1.70
C LYS A 20 -2.86 18.72 -0.44
N GLN A 21 -1.93 18.79 0.51
CA GLN A 21 -2.06 18.11 1.80
C GLN A 21 -3.28 18.59 2.58
N ARG A 22 -3.60 19.88 2.57
CA ARG A 22 -4.79 20.44 3.21
C ARG A 22 -6.07 19.87 2.60
N VAL A 23 -6.16 19.81 1.27
CA VAL A 23 -7.32 19.22 0.58
C VAL A 23 -7.49 17.75 0.96
N ILE A 24 -6.40 16.98 0.95
CA ILE A 24 -6.43 15.56 1.35
C ILE A 24 -6.92 15.41 2.80
N LYS A 25 -6.38 16.21 3.73
CA LYS A 25 -6.81 16.20 5.14
C LYS A 25 -8.29 16.57 5.30
N GLN A 26 -8.80 17.49 4.49
CA GLN A 26 -10.21 17.86 4.50
C GLN A 26 -11.10 16.74 3.97
N LEU A 27 -10.68 16.04 2.91
CA LEU A 27 -11.42 14.91 2.33
C LEU A 27 -11.43 13.69 3.26
N LEU A 28 -10.32 13.44 3.96
CA LEU A 28 -10.19 12.35 4.92
C LEU A 28 -10.71 12.70 6.31
N ALA A 29 -11.19 13.93 6.53
CA ALA A 29 -11.78 14.30 7.79
C ALA A 29 -13.11 13.56 7.96
N THR A 30 -13.19 12.68 8.95
CA THR A 30 -14.46 12.12 9.42
C THR A 30 -15.15 13.16 10.29
N PRO A 31 -16.25 13.80 9.83
CA PRO A 31 -16.92 14.81 10.63
C PRO A 31 -17.56 14.16 11.84
N VAL A 32 -17.33 14.73 13.03
CA VAL A 32 -18.10 14.35 14.23
C VAL A 32 -19.48 14.97 14.09
N ILE A 33 -20.47 14.17 13.72
CA ILE A 33 -21.84 14.66 13.57
C ILE A 33 -22.48 14.67 14.97
N LYS A 34 -22.66 15.86 15.53
CA LYS A 34 -23.09 16.05 16.93
C LYS A 34 -24.54 15.68 17.21
N ASN A 35 -25.40 15.68 16.20
CA ASN A 35 -26.87 15.50 16.34
C ASN A 35 -27.41 14.39 15.44
N VAL A 36 -26.67 13.29 15.25
CA VAL A 36 -27.19 12.14 14.48
C VAL A 36 -27.90 11.17 15.42
N ASP A 37 -29.18 10.92 15.13
CA ASP A 37 -29.91 9.80 15.72
C ASP A 37 -29.42 8.49 15.07
N VAL A 38 -28.63 7.75 15.82
CA VAL A 38 -27.99 6.51 15.37
C VAL A 38 -29.03 5.39 15.18
N GLU A 39 -30.16 5.43 15.88
CA GLU A 39 -31.23 4.44 15.77
C GLU A 39 -32.05 4.64 14.51
N GLU A 40 -32.39 5.90 14.20
CA GLU A 40 -33.09 6.23 12.97
C GLU A 40 -32.26 5.87 11.73
N LEU A 41 -30.95 6.19 11.73
CA LEU A 41 -30.07 5.80 10.62
C LEU A 41 -30.03 4.29 10.42
N LYS A 42 -29.91 3.50 11.50
CA LYS A 42 -29.96 2.03 11.41
C LYS A 42 -31.29 1.54 10.84
N ALA A 43 -32.40 2.18 11.20
CA ALA A 43 -33.72 1.84 10.68
C ALA A 43 -33.89 2.19 9.19
N GLN A 44 -33.34 3.32 8.75
CA GLN A 44 -33.37 3.74 7.33
C GLN A 44 -32.55 2.79 6.46
N PHE A 45 -31.34 2.40 6.88
CA PHE A 45 -30.48 1.48 6.12
C PHE A 45 -30.93 0.01 6.23
N GLY A 46 -31.60 -0.39 7.31
CA GLY A 46 -32.18 -1.74 7.45
C GLY A 46 -33.42 -1.98 6.58
N LYS A 47 -34.12 -0.91 6.15
CA LYS A 47 -35.30 -1.01 5.26
C LYS A 47 -34.94 -1.24 3.80
N THR A 48 -33.78 -0.78 3.34
CA THR A 48 -33.36 -0.87 1.93
C THR A 48 -32.60 -2.15 1.59
N SER A 49 -32.24 -3.00 2.56
CA SER A 49 -31.51 -4.26 2.32
C SER A 49 -32.42 -5.50 2.18
N ALA A 50 -33.72 -5.32 1.99
CA ALA A 50 -34.65 -6.44 1.83
C ALA A 50 -34.69 -6.96 0.38
N ALA A 51 -33.74 -7.82 0.02
CA ALA A 51 -33.94 -9.02 -0.81
C ALA A 51 -32.69 -9.92 -0.81
N PRO A 52 -32.82 -11.25 -0.68
CA PRO A 52 -33.57 -12.01 0.32
C PRO A 52 -32.62 -12.73 1.30
N ALA A 53 -33.17 -13.12 2.44
CA ALA A 53 -32.47 -13.89 3.47
C ALA A 53 -32.10 -15.31 2.98
N ALA A 54 -30.85 -15.71 3.23
CA ALA A 54 -30.53 -17.09 3.57
C ALA A 54 -30.01 -17.08 5.01
N THR A 55 -30.74 -17.82 5.82
CA THR A 55 -30.59 -18.10 7.24
C THR A 55 -29.29 -18.81 7.60
N THR A 56 -29.01 -18.78 8.92
CA THR A 56 -28.05 -19.60 9.68
C THR A 56 -26.58 -19.27 9.52
N ALA A 57 -25.88 -19.13 10.65
CA ALA A 57 -24.43 -19.22 10.72
C ALA A 57 -23.97 -20.60 10.19
N PRO A 58 -23.01 -20.62 9.26
CA PRO A 58 -21.91 -21.55 9.39
C PRO A 58 -20.55 -20.86 9.14
N GLU A 59 -19.59 -21.20 9.99
CA GLU A 59 -18.16 -21.36 9.74
C GLU A 59 -17.50 -20.59 8.56
N PRO A 60 -16.54 -19.70 8.83
CA PRO A 60 -15.73 -19.02 7.82
C PRO A 60 -14.56 -19.89 7.32
N THR A 61 -14.82 -21.11 6.84
CA THR A 61 -13.73 -22.02 6.40
C THR A 61 -13.42 -21.93 4.90
N SER A 62 -14.44 -21.81 4.03
CA SER A 62 -14.22 -21.91 2.58
C SER A 62 -13.60 -20.67 1.92
N VAL A 63 -13.94 -19.46 2.38
CA VAL A 63 -13.37 -18.22 1.82
C VAL A 63 -11.92 -18.04 2.26
N VAL A 64 -11.57 -18.50 3.47
CA VAL A 64 -10.21 -18.40 4.01
C VAL A 64 -9.25 -19.37 3.31
N GLU A 65 -9.72 -20.56 2.91
CA GLU A 65 -8.93 -21.55 2.17
C GLU A 65 -8.56 -21.05 0.76
N SER A 66 -9.53 -20.50 0.03
CA SER A 66 -9.27 -19.95 -1.31
C SER A 66 -8.29 -18.76 -1.31
N VAL A 67 -8.33 -17.92 -0.27
CA VAL A 67 -7.39 -16.81 -0.09
C VAL A 67 -6.02 -17.33 0.36
N LYS A 68 -5.95 -18.36 1.21
CA LYS A 68 -4.68 -18.95 1.67
C LYS A 68 -3.92 -19.63 0.54
N GLU A 69 -4.62 -20.30 -0.38
CA GLU A 69 -4.00 -20.97 -1.53
C GLU A 69 -3.51 -19.98 -2.59
N ALA A 70 -4.26 -18.89 -2.82
CA ALA A 70 -3.81 -17.80 -3.68
C ALA A 70 -2.56 -17.07 -3.12
N VAL A 71 -2.50 -16.86 -1.80
CA VAL A 71 -1.35 -16.23 -1.13
C VAL A 71 -0.15 -17.17 -1.10
N SER A 72 -0.34 -18.49 -0.95
CA SER A 72 0.76 -19.47 -1.00
C SER A 72 1.39 -19.54 -2.38
N ASN A 73 0.57 -19.59 -3.44
CA ASN A 73 1.07 -19.62 -4.81
C ASN A 73 1.80 -18.32 -5.18
N ALA A 74 1.28 -17.17 -4.74
CA ALA A 74 1.98 -15.90 -4.90
C ALA A 74 3.30 -15.87 -4.13
N ALA A 75 3.36 -16.39 -2.90
CA ALA A 75 4.57 -16.44 -2.10
C ALA A 75 5.66 -17.33 -2.72
N HIS A 76 5.31 -18.48 -3.32
CA HIS A 76 6.28 -19.32 -4.04
C HIS A 76 6.85 -18.61 -5.28
N THR A 77 6.00 -17.95 -6.08
CA THR A 77 6.51 -17.21 -7.26
C THR A 77 7.38 -16.00 -6.91
N VAL A 78 7.19 -15.42 -5.74
CA VAL A 78 8.04 -14.32 -5.24
C VAL A 78 9.33 -14.89 -4.64
N ALA A 79 9.27 -16.02 -3.94
CA ALA A 79 10.46 -16.69 -3.41
C ALA A 79 11.40 -17.13 -4.53
N ASP A 80 10.88 -17.74 -5.60
CA ASP A 80 11.70 -18.21 -6.73
C ASP A 80 12.35 -17.03 -7.47
N LYS A 81 11.62 -15.93 -7.68
CA LYS A 81 12.20 -14.73 -8.29
C LYS A 81 13.24 -14.05 -7.39
N VAL A 82 13.08 -14.13 -6.07
CA VAL A 82 14.05 -13.57 -5.11
C VAL A 82 15.28 -14.46 -5.02
N SER A 83 15.17 -15.79 -5.08
CA SER A 83 16.33 -16.68 -5.14
C SER A 83 17.12 -16.48 -6.43
N ASP A 84 16.46 -16.37 -7.58
CA ASP A 84 17.13 -16.15 -8.87
C ASP A 84 17.92 -14.83 -8.88
N VAL A 85 17.36 -13.77 -8.28
CA VAL A 85 18.05 -12.48 -8.16
C VAL A 85 19.21 -12.56 -7.16
N VAL A 86 19.06 -13.29 -6.05
CA VAL A 86 20.13 -13.46 -5.05
C VAL A 86 21.29 -14.28 -5.62
N GLU A 87 21.01 -15.35 -6.37
CA GLU A 87 22.03 -16.15 -7.05
C GLU A 87 22.74 -15.34 -8.14
N ALA A 88 22.00 -14.60 -8.97
CA ALA A 88 22.60 -13.73 -9.98
C ALA A 88 23.48 -12.61 -9.38
N VAL A 89 23.12 -12.07 -8.21
CA VAL A 89 23.94 -11.10 -7.49
C VAL A 89 25.17 -11.77 -6.88
N LYS A 90 25.05 -12.98 -6.34
CA LYS A 90 26.17 -13.73 -5.77
C LYS A 90 27.20 -14.09 -6.84
N ASP A 91 26.76 -14.56 -8.00
CA ASP A 91 27.64 -14.86 -9.13
C ASP A 91 28.37 -13.61 -9.63
N LYS A 92 27.67 -12.47 -9.71
CA LYS A 92 28.27 -11.19 -10.09
C LYS A 92 29.33 -10.72 -9.08
N VAL A 93 29.09 -10.93 -7.79
CA VAL A 93 30.02 -10.58 -6.71
C VAL A 93 31.24 -11.49 -6.73
N GLU A 94 31.08 -12.80 -6.97
CA GLU A 94 32.20 -13.72 -7.13
C GLU A 94 33.04 -13.42 -8.37
N ASP A 95 32.42 -13.03 -9.49
CA ASP A 95 33.14 -12.63 -10.70
C ASP A 95 33.97 -11.36 -10.51
N VAL A 96 33.51 -10.43 -9.68
CA VAL A 96 34.27 -9.22 -9.31
C VAL A 96 35.44 -9.59 -8.42
N LEU A 97 35.23 -10.40 -7.38
CA LEU A 97 36.30 -10.83 -6.48
C LEU A 97 37.39 -11.64 -7.22
N LYS A 98 37.00 -12.54 -8.14
CA LYS A 98 37.96 -13.29 -8.98
C LYS A 98 38.68 -12.43 -10.01
N LYS A 99 38.12 -11.28 -10.39
CA LYS A 99 38.79 -10.28 -11.23
C LYS A 99 39.85 -9.52 -10.45
N ASP A 100 39.51 -9.11 -9.22
CA ASP A 100 40.43 -8.39 -8.34
C ASP A 100 41.63 -9.27 -7.95
N ASP A 101 41.43 -10.58 -7.72
CA ASP A 101 42.52 -11.53 -7.45
C ASP A 101 43.43 -11.78 -8.66
N LYS A 102 42.93 -11.57 -9.89
CA LYS A 102 43.69 -11.77 -11.13
C LYS A 102 44.49 -10.53 -11.54
N GLU A 103 43.99 -9.32 -11.24
CA GLU A 103 44.75 -8.07 -11.38
C GLU A 103 45.84 -7.90 -10.31
N ALA A 104 45.73 -8.58 -9.16
CA ALA A 104 46.75 -8.56 -8.11
C ALA A 104 47.92 -9.54 -8.33
N ALA A 105 47.85 -10.40 -9.36
CA ALA A 105 48.82 -11.46 -9.64
C ALA A 105 49.58 -11.31 -10.97
N GLU A 106 49.39 -10.19 -11.69
CA GLU A 106 50.15 -9.80 -12.90
C GLU A 106 50.96 -8.53 -12.63
#